data_AF-A0A269PBD3-F1
#
_entry.id   AF-A0A269PBD3-F1
#
_cell.length_a   1.000
_cell.length_b   1.000
_cell.length_c   1.000
_cell.angle_alpha   90.00
_cell.angle_beta   90.00
_cell.angle_gamma   90.00
#
_symmetry.space_group_name_H-M   'P 1'
#
loop_
_entity.id
_entity.type
_entity.pdbx_description
1 polymer ?
#
loop_
_entity_poly.entity_id
_entity_poly.type
_entity_poly.pdbx_seq_one_letter_code
_entity_poly.pdbx_strand_id
1 'polypeptide(L)' 'MGTATVVGICSIAVGFLLIAGAFWAMAKLQRPMLSLGLGVLAFVFITVIPVFLALFVAAPRPV' A
#
# COMPACT_ATOMS: atom_id res chain seq x y z
N MET A 1 -5.13 5.89 19.93
CA MET A 1 -4.96 5.74 18.46
C MET A 1 -6.09 4.86 17.96
N GLY A 2 -6.79 5.28 16.91
CA GLY A 2 -7.89 4.50 16.33
C GLY A 2 -7.37 3.27 15.59
N THR A 3 -8.14 2.18 15.63
CA THR A 3 -7.84 0.94 14.89
C THR A 3 -7.63 1.20 13.40
N ALA A 4 -8.41 2.10 12.79
CA ALA A 4 -8.25 2.52 11.39
C ALA A 4 -6.87 3.14 11.09
N THR A 5 -6.35 3.96 12.03
CA THR A 5 -5.04 4.59 11.88
C THR A 5 -3.92 3.55 11.89
N VAL A 6 -3.99 2.58 12.81
CA VAL A 6 -3.00 1.49 12.90
C VAL A 6 -3.03 0.63 11.62
N VAL A 7 -4.22 0.26 11.15
CA VAL A 7 -4.38 -0.53 9.92
C VAL A 7 -3.86 0.21 8.69
N GLY A 8 -4.08 1.53 8.61
CA GLY A 8 -3.53 2.38 7.55
C GLY A 8 -2.00 2.38 7.54
N ILE A 9 -1.38 2.59 8.71
CA ILE A 9 0.09 2.58 8.85
C ILE A 9 0.67 1.21 8.46
N CYS A 10 0.06 0.12 8.95
CA CYS A 10 0.49 -1.24 8.59
C CYS A 10 0.37 -1.51 7.09
N SER A 11 -0.70 -1.05 6.44
CA SER A 11 -0.85 -1.20 4.98
C SER A 11 0.23 -0.46 4.20
N ILE A 12 0.57 0.76 4.62
CA ILE A 12 1.63 1.55 3.99
C ILE A 12 2.99 0.85 4.16
N ALA A 13 3.29 0.31 5.34
CA ALA A 13 4.52 -0.44 5.59
C ALA A 13 4.63 -1.68 4.68
N VAL A 14 3.55 -2.44 4.53
CA VAL A 14 3.50 -3.59 3.58
C VAL A 14 3.68 -3.13 2.14
N GLY A 15 3.08 -1.99 1.76
CA GLY A 15 3.27 -1.36 0.47
C GLY A 15 4.74 -1.04 0.16
N PHE A 16 5.47 -0.47 1.12
CA PHE A 16 6.90 -0.21 0.96
C PHE A 16 7.74 -1.47 0.78
N LEU A 17 7.40 -2.56 1.47
CA LEU A 17 8.06 -3.86 1.28
C LEU A 17 7.79 -4.42 -0.12
N LEU A 18 6.58 -4.25 -0.65
CA LEU A 18 6.24 -4.63 -2.02
C LEU A 18 7.01 -3.79 -3.05
N ILE A 19 7.21 -2.48 -2.82
CA ILE A 19 8.06 -1.63 -3.66
C ILE A 19 9.51 -2.12 -3.62
N ALA A 20 10.06 -2.40 -2.43
CA ALA A 20 11.41 -2.93 -2.29
C ALA A 20 11.57 -4.27 -3.03
N GLY A 21 10.57 -5.15 -2.94
CA GLY A 21 10.50 -6.40 -3.70
C GLY A 21 10.42 -6.18 -5.21
N ALA A 22 9.67 -5.17 -5.68
CA ALA A 22 9.59 -4.79 -7.08
C ALA A 22 10.94 -4.32 -7.62
N PHE A 23 11.65 -3.49 -6.84
CA PHE A 23 13.01 -3.05 -7.17
C PHE A 23 13.99 -4.21 -7.19
N TRP A 24 13.92 -5.12 -6.21
CA TRP A 24 14.76 -6.31 -6.19
C TRP A 24 14.51 -7.23 -7.39
N ALA A 25 13.23 -7.43 -7.76
CA ALA A 25 12.84 -8.24 -8.91
C ALA A 25 13.33 -7.64 -10.25
N MET A 26 13.36 -6.31 -10.36
CA MET A 26 13.93 -5.64 -11.52
C MET A 26 15.46 -5.71 -11.51
N ALA A 27 16.09 -5.37 -10.39
CA ALA A 27 17.54 -5.23 -10.28
C ALA A 27 18.29 -6.57 -10.32
N LYS A 28 17.77 -7.62 -9.68
CA LYS A 28 18.46 -8.91 -9.55
C LYS A 28 17.95 -9.98 -10.51
N LEU A 29 16.65 -9.99 -10.80
CA LEU A 29 16.02 -11.02 -11.63
C LEU A 29 15.81 -10.58 -13.09
N GLN A 30 15.97 -9.29 -13.40
CA GLN A 30 15.64 -8.70 -14.71
C GLN A 30 14.25 -9.14 -15.23
N ARG A 31 13.29 -9.31 -14.31
CA ARG A 31 11.91 -9.71 -14.63
C ARG A 31 10.99 -8.49 -14.56
N PRO A 32 10.91 -7.67 -15.63
CA PRO A 32 10.15 -6.42 -15.60
C PRO A 32 8.66 -6.64 -15.34
N MET A 33 8.07 -7.73 -15.84
CA MET A 33 6.66 -8.07 -15.58
C MET A 33 6.37 -8.32 -14.11
N LEU A 34 7.26 -9.01 -13.37
CA LEU A 34 7.07 -9.25 -11.94
C LEU A 34 7.26 -7.96 -11.13
N SER A 35 8.22 -7.12 -11.52
CA SER A 35 8.42 -5.80 -10.91
C SER A 35 7.19 -4.91 -11.09
N LEU A 36 6.60 -4.89 -12.29
CA LEU A 36 5.42 -4.09 -12.59
C LEU A 36 4.20 -4.58 -11.81
N GLY A 37 4.00 -5.89 -11.72
CA GLY A 37 2.94 -6.48 -10.88
C GLY A 37 3.09 -6.14 -9.40
N LEU A 38 4.32 -6.24 -8.86
CA LEU A 38 4.61 -5.86 -7.46
C LEU A 38 4.42 -4.36 -7.21
N GLY A 39 4.81 -3.51 -8.17
CA GLY A 39 4.62 -2.06 -8.09
C GLY A 39 3.15 -1.65 -8.11
N VAL A 40 2.34 -2.26 -8.98
CA VAL A 40 0.87 -2.04 -9.01
C VAL A 40 0.23 -2.50 -7.71
N LEU A 41 0.63 -3.67 -7.19
CA LEU A 41 0.11 -4.17 -5.92
C LEU A 41 0.52 -3.26 -4.75
N ALA A 42 1.75 -2.76 -4.75
CA ALA A 42 2.21 -1.79 -3.75
C ALA A 42 1.41 -0.48 -3.80
N PHE A 43 1.12 0.02 -5.00
CA PHE A 43 0.30 1.21 -5.19
C PHE A 43 -1.07 1.03 -4.54
N VAL A 44 -1.72 -0.13 -4.73
CA VAL A 44 -3.02 -0.45 -4.11
C VAL A 44 -2.93 -0.44 -2.57
N PHE A 45 -1.89 -1.03 -1.99
CA PHE A 45 -1.71 -1.07 -0.53
C PHE A 45 -1.42 0.31 0.09
N ILE A 46 -0.72 1.20 -0.63
CA ILE A 46 -0.37 2.54 -0.15
C ILE A 46 -1.51 3.55 -0.38
N THR A 47 -2.34 3.35 -1.41
CA THR A 47 -3.37 4.32 -1.80
C THR A 47 -4.77 3.85 -1.48
N VAL A 48 -5.20 2.72 -2.04
CA VAL A 48 -6.60 2.28 -1.97
C VAL A 48 -7.00 1.99 -0.52
N ILE A 49 -6.18 1.23 0.21
CA ILE A 49 -6.51 0.84 1.59
C ILE A 49 -6.52 2.05 2.52
N PRO A 50 -5.49 2.93 2.56
CA PRO A 50 -5.50 4.09 3.45
C PRO A 50 -6.56 5.11 3.07
N VAL A 51 -6.83 5.31 1.78
CA VAL A 51 -7.90 6.22 1.31
C VAL A 51 -9.27 5.68 1.71
N PHE A 52 -9.54 4.37 1.57
CA PHE A 52 -10.81 3.79 2.03
C PHE A 52 -11.00 3.94 3.54
N LEU A 53 -9.96 3.66 4.32
CA LEU A 53 -10.01 3.84 5.78
C LEU A 53 -10.23 5.31 6.15
N ALA A 54 -9.60 6.24 5.43
CA ALA A 54 -9.78 7.66 5.65
C ALA A 54 -11.21 8.13 5.32
N LEU A 55 -11.73 7.74 4.16
CA LEU A 55 -13.03 8.20 3.66
C LEU A 55 -14.23 7.60 4.39
N PHE A 56 -14.16 6.32 4.78
CA PHE A 56 -15.33 5.62 5.31
C PHE A 56 -15.25 5.34 6.81
N VAL A 57 -14.06 5.33 7.40
CA VAL A 57 -13.86 4.96 8.82
C VAL A 57 -13.41 6.16 9.65
N ALA A 58 -12.54 7.00 9.12
CA ALA A 58 -12.04 8.17 9.84
C ALA A 58 -12.87 9.43 9.61
N ALA A 59 -13.58 9.54 8.47
CA ALA A 59 -14.44 10.68 8.19
C ALA A 59 -15.53 10.76 9.27
N PRO A 60 -15.56 11.83 10.10
CA PRO A 60 -16.67 12.06 11.01
C PRO A 60 -17.92 12.26 10.15
N ARG A 61 -19.02 11.60 10.52
CA ARG A 61 -20.33 11.92 9.94
C ARG A 61 -20.50 13.45 9.98
N PRO A 62 -20.82 14.11 8.85
CA PRO A 62 -21.25 15.49 8.93
C PRO A 62 -22.49 15.55 9.83
N VAL A 63 -22.49 16.58 10.68
CA VAL A 63 -23.49 16.98 11.67
C VAL A 63 -24.94 16.69 11.30
#